data_AF-A0A524QJ40-F1
#
_entry.id   AF-A0A524QJ40-F1
#
_cell.length_a   1.000
_cell.length_b   1.000
_cell.length_c   1.000
_cell.angle_alpha   90.00
_cell.angle_beta   90.00
_cell.angle_gamma   90.00
#
_symmetry.space_group_name_H-M   'P 1'
#
loop_
_entity.id
_entity.type
_entity.pdbx_description
1 polymer ?
#
loop_
_entity_poly.entity_id
_entity_poly.type
_entity_poly.pdbx_seq_one_letter_code
_entity_poly.pdbx_strand_id
1 'polypeptide(L)'
;MTKTFKEDFPKLLITILRMAIGWHFLYEGISKLLIKDWSSFSYLANTTGPLSGFYHWLASSESLLQAVDIINIYGLVFIGLALVTGLLSRVASSAAVLLLGLYYFAYPPFGDSLLNAEEGHLYIVNMIFVEAAALLLLLFLKERGYGIDALIRRALRKREKSQREEREITHSGSRREMLKNLASVPFLGLMGWGAINTNRKYGIDALSGATIQIGRTSPGELKGVLTRGKIGNHEISRLILGGNLIGGWAHSRDLIYVSSLFMAYNTERKIYETLILSENAGINTINIGFPTNALMAKYRRNTGSRIKVISHVAPNMETGDYFEQINKAIDFGADILQIQGNWCDWLV
;
A
#
# COMPACT_ATOMS: atom_id res chain seq x y z
N MET A 1 -15.92 -34.71 28.48
CA MET A 1 -15.40 -33.34 28.17
C MET A 1 -14.98 -33.15 26.71
N THR A 2 -14.81 -34.23 25.93
CA THR A 2 -14.26 -34.22 24.55
C THR A 2 -15.26 -33.96 23.43
N LYS A 3 -16.56 -34.28 23.60
CA LYS A 3 -17.59 -34.06 22.55
C LYS A 3 -17.92 -32.59 22.31
N THR A 4 -18.08 -31.80 23.37
CA THR A 4 -18.43 -30.37 23.29
C THR A 4 -17.31 -29.50 22.71
N PHE A 5 -16.04 -29.85 22.96
CA PHE A 5 -14.91 -29.11 22.40
C PHE A 5 -14.83 -29.27 20.87
N LYS A 6 -15.16 -30.46 20.34
CA LYS A 6 -15.13 -30.78 18.91
C LYS A 6 -16.21 -30.02 18.12
N GLU A 7 -17.36 -29.75 18.74
CA GLU A 7 -18.47 -28.99 18.14
C GLU A 7 -18.27 -27.47 18.23
N ASP A 8 -17.57 -26.98 19.25
CA ASP A 8 -17.29 -25.56 19.45
C ASP A 8 -16.08 -25.04 18.64
N PHE A 9 -15.15 -25.93 18.31
CA PHE A 9 -13.89 -25.57 17.66
C PHE A 9 -14.06 -24.91 16.27
N PRO A 10 -14.91 -25.42 15.35
CA PRO A 10 -15.14 -24.76 14.05
C PRO A 10 -15.72 -23.35 14.21
N LYS A 11 -16.66 -23.17 15.17
CA LYS A 11 -17.27 -21.88 15.46
C LYS A 11 -16.25 -20.88 16.01
N LEU A 12 -15.35 -21.35 16.87
CA LEU A 12 -14.30 -20.53 17.45
C LEU A 12 -13.28 -20.09 16.38
N LEU A 13 -12.83 -21.00 15.51
CA LEU A 13 -11.94 -20.66 14.40
C LEU A 13 -12.54 -19.63 13.44
N ILE A 14 -13.81 -19.82 13.04
CA ILE A 14 -14.53 -18.86 12.19
C ILE A 14 -14.61 -17.49 12.86
N THR A 15 -14.87 -17.46 14.17
CA THR A 15 -14.96 -16.20 14.93
C THR A 15 -13.60 -15.50 14.99
N ILE A 16 -12.53 -16.23 15.28
CA ILE A 16 -11.17 -15.67 15.35
C ILE A 16 -10.75 -15.12 13.99
N LEU A 17 -10.89 -15.90 12.91
CA LEU A 17 -10.54 -15.46 11.56
C LEU A 17 -11.33 -14.19 11.16
N ARG A 18 -12.64 -14.20 11.41
CA ARG A 18 -13.50 -13.04 11.12
C ARG A 18 -13.12 -11.81 11.95
N MET A 19 -12.78 -11.98 13.23
CA MET A 19 -12.33 -10.88 14.09
C MET A 19 -10.96 -10.35 13.68
N ALA A 20 -10.04 -11.22 13.25
CA ALA A 20 -8.72 -10.81 12.77
C ALA A 20 -8.82 -9.95 11.51
N ILE A 21 -9.57 -10.42 10.51
CA ILE A 21 -9.84 -9.68 9.27
C ILE A 21 -10.62 -8.39 9.57
N GLY A 22 -11.66 -8.47 10.40
CA GLY A 22 -12.44 -7.29 10.79
C GLY A 22 -11.59 -6.24 11.52
N TRP A 23 -10.64 -6.67 12.36
CA TRP A 23 -9.72 -5.77 13.03
C TRP A 23 -8.79 -5.07 12.03
N HIS A 24 -8.27 -5.79 11.03
CA HIS A 24 -7.45 -5.20 9.98
C HIS A 24 -8.20 -4.07 9.24
N PHE A 25 -9.42 -4.33 8.76
CA PHE A 25 -10.26 -3.29 8.14
C PHE A 25 -10.54 -2.11 9.08
N LEU A 26 -10.85 -2.39 10.35
CA LEU A 26 -11.16 -1.36 11.33
C LEU A 26 -9.94 -0.48 11.62
N TYR A 27 -8.78 -1.09 11.81
CA TYR A 27 -7.52 -0.39 12.03
C TYR A 27 -7.17 0.49 10.82
N GLU A 28 -7.29 -0.06 9.62
CA GLU A 28 -7.07 0.65 8.36
C GLU A 28 -8.02 1.83 8.14
N GLY A 29 -9.28 1.72 8.56
CA GLY A 29 -10.23 2.82 8.49
C GLY A 29 -9.94 3.91 9.52
N ILE A 30 -9.65 3.51 10.77
CA ILE A 30 -9.34 4.43 11.87
C ILE A 30 -8.02 5.15 11.61
N SER A 31 -6.99 4.48 11.10
CA SER A 31 -5.71 5.12 10.78
C SER A 31 -5.89 6.27 9.78
N LYS A 32 -6.71 6.05 8.75
CA LYS A 32 -7.06 7.08 7.74
C LYS A 32 -7.87 8.23 8.32
N LEU A 33 -8.75 7.98 9.28
CA LEU A 33 -9.47 9.04 10.01
C LEU A 33 -8.52 9.91 10.87
N LEU A 34 -7.44 9.32 11.39
CA LEU A 34 -6.50 10.01 12.26
C LEU A 34 -5.41 10.76 11.51
N ILE A 35 -5.13 10.40 10.25
CA ILE A 35 -4.21 11.14 9.39
C ILE A 35 -4.90 12.41 8.92
N LYS A 36 -4.31 13.56 9.28
CA LYS A 36 -4.79 14.87 8.80
C LYS A 36 -4.61 14.96 7.28
N ASP A 37 -5.65 15.42 6.59
CA ASP A 37 -5.66 15.63 5.14
C ASP A 37 -5.40 14.34 4.32
N TRP A 38 -5.79 13.17 4.84
CA TRP A 38 -5.69 11.90 4.10
C TRP A 38 -6.50 11.97 2.80
N SER A 39 -5.93 11.48 1.69
CA SER A 39 -6.63 11.35 0.42
C SER A 39 -6.17 10.14 -0.40
N SER A 40 -7.09 9.53 -1.13
CA SER A 40 -6.83 8.42 -2.06
C SER A 40 -6.24 8.88 -3.40
N PHE A 41 -6.06 10.18 -3.66
CA PHE A 41 -5.62 10.69 -4.96
C PHE A 41 -4.35 10.01 -5.46
N SER A 42 -3.32 9.90 -4.62
CA SER A 42 -2.04 9.30 -5.02
C SER A 42 -2.20 7.82 -5.39
N TYR A 43 -3.07 7.11 -4.68
CA TYR A 43 -3.38 5.73 -4.98
C TYR A 43 -4.15 5.61 -6.31
N LEU A 44 -5.14 6.47 -6.54
CA LEU A 44 -5.97 6.40 -7.73
C LEU A 44 -5.25 6.89 -8.99
N ALA A 45 -4.52 8.00 -8.90
CA ALA A 45 -3.86 8.66 -10.04
C ALA A 45 -2.66 7.88 -10.62
N ASN A 46 -2.08 6.95 -9.85
CA ASN A 46 -0.92 6.15 -10.27
C ASN A 46 -1.28 4.69 -10.60
N THR A 47 -2.56 4.41 -10.81
CA THR A 47 -3.06 3.05 -10.95
C THR A 47 -2.60 2.41 -12.26
N THR A 48 -2.00 1.22 -12.21
CA THR A 48 -1.47 0.54 -13.42
C THR A 48 -2.28 -0.69 -13.85
N GLY A 49 -3.31 -1.09 -13.10
CA GLY A 49 -4.12 -2.26 -13.39
C GLY A 49 -5.06 -2.13 -14.59
N PRO A 50 -5.80 -3.21 -14.94
CA PRO A 50 -6.67 -3.27 -16.13
C PRO A 50 -7.82 -2.26 -16.11
N LEU A 51 -8.16 -1.73 -14.93
CA LEU A 51 -9.21 -0.73 -14.75
C LEU A 51 -8.64 0.67 -14.47
N SER A 52 -7.37 0.94 -14.81
CA SER A 52 -6.69 2.23 -14.56
C SER A 52 -7.50 3.45 -15.02
N GLY A 53 -8.16 3.39 -16.19
CA GLY A 53 -9.02 4.46 -16.68
C GLY A 53 -10.18 4.81 -15.74
N PHE A 54 -10.79 3.82 -15.08
CA PHE A 54 -11.84 4.03 -14.07
C PHE A 54 -11.26 4.71 -12.82
N TYR A 55 -10.10 4.27 -12.34
CA TYR A 55 -9.46 4.86 -11.16
C TYR A 55 -8.96 6.29 -11.44
N HIS A 56 -8.41 6.55 -12.63
CA HIS A 56 -8.02 7.90 -13.05
C HIS A 56 -9.24 8.82 -13.16
N TRP A 57 -10.39 8.30 -13.63
CA TRP A 57 -11.64 9.05 -13.62
C TRP A 57 -12.09 9.39 -12.20
N LEU A 58 -12.00 8.47 -11.24
CA LEU A 58 -12.29 8.75 -9.82
C LEU A 58 -11.40 9.87 -9.25
N ALA A 59 -10.15 9.98 -9.71
CA ALA A 59 -9.22 11.03 -9.32
C ALA A 59 -9.35 12.34 -10.13
N SER A 60 -10.23 12.40 -11.14
CA SER A 60 -10.26 13.51 -12.11
C SER A 60 -10.92 14.79 -11.59
N SER A 61 -11.76 14.69 -10.55
CA SER A 61 -12.46 15.84 -9.97
C SER A 61 -12.40 15.83 -8.45
N GLU A 62 -12.29 17.02 -7.85
CA GLU A 62 -12.16 17.19 -6.41
C GLU A 62 -13.38 16.67 -5.64
N SER A 63 -14.59 16.92 -6.15
CA SER A 63 -15.82 16.44 -5.53
C SER A 63 -15.94 14.91 -5.55
N LEU A 64 -15.52 14.27 -6.64
CA LEU A 64 -15.55 12.81 -6.77
C LEU A 64 -14.50 12.18 -5.86
N LEU A 65 -13.30 12.76 -5.82
CA LEU A 65 -12.23 12.33 -4.93
C LEU A 65 -12.64 12.40 -3.45
N GLN A 66 -13.24 13.52 -3.01
CA GLN A 66 -13.74 13.66 -1.64
C GLN A 66 -14.80 12.60 -1.30
N ALA A 67 -15.71 12.32 -2.24
CA ALA A 67 -16.72 11.27 -2.06
C ALA A 67 -16.06 9.89 -1.93
N VAL A 68 -15.07 9.58 -2.78
CA VAL A 68 -14.30 8.32 -2.70
C VAL A 68 -13.54 8.22 -1.38
N ASP A 69 -12.92 9.29 -0.91
CA ASP A 69 -12.17 9.31 0.34
C ASP A 69 -13.08 9.00 1.53
N ILE A 70 -14.24 9.66 1.61
CA ILE A 70 -15.27 9.42 2.63
C ILE A 70 -15.76 7.97 2.55
N ILE A 71 -16.17 7.50 1.37
CA ILE A 71 -16.70 6.15 1.18
C ILE A 71 -15.65 5.10 1.57
N ASN A 72 -14.38 5.33 1.23
CA ASN A 72 -13.30 4.41 1.52
C ASN A 72 -13.04 4.30 3.03
N ILE A 73 -12.89 5.45 3.69
CA ILE A 73 -12.63 5.52 5.12
C ILE A 73 -13.78 4.90 5.92
N TYR A 74 -15.01 5.39 5.71
CA TYR A 74 -16.16 4.90 6.48
C TYR A 74 -16.54 3.48 6.07
N GLY A 75 -16.35 3.10 4.81
CA GLY A 75 -16.51 1.74 4.33
C GLY A 75 -15.63 0.77 5.11
N LEU A 76 -14.33 1.06 5.24
CA LEU A 76 -13.39 0.27 6.03
C LEU A 76 -13.82 0.16 7.50
N VAL A 77 -14.19 1.28 8.14
CA VAL A 77 -14.63 1.30 9.55
C VAL A 77 -15.90 0.47 9.76
N PHE A 78 -16.94 0.68 8.95
CA PHE A 78 -18.22 -0.02 9.12
C PHE A 78 -18.10 -1.51 8.80
N ILE A 79 -17.36 -1.88 7.75
CA ILE A 79 -17.08 -3.28 7.42
C ILE A 79 -16.31 -3.93 8.56
N GLY A 80 -15.25 -3.27 9.05
CA GLY A 80 -14.44 -3.77 10.17
C GLY A 80 -15.26 -4.00 11.43
N LEU A 81 -16.06 -3.00 11.84
CA LEU A 81 -16.96 -3.12 13.00
C LEU A 81 -17.96 -4.27 12.84
N ALA A 82 -18.59 -4.38 11.67
CA ALA A 82 -19.56 -5.45 11.38
C ALA A 82 -18.92 -6.84 11.45
N LEU A 83 -17.71 -7.01 10.92
CA LEU A 83 -16.96 -8.27 10.98
C LEU A 83 -16.51 -8.61 12.41
N VAL A 84 -15.95 -7.66 13.17
CA VAL A 84 -15.49 -7.92 14.54
C VAL A 84 -16.66 -8.25 15.45
N THR A 85 -17.73 -7.45 15.41
CA THR A 85 -18.94 -7.70 16.21
C THR A 85 -19.71 -8.93 15.74
N GLY A 86 -19.51 -9.35 14.49
CA GLY A 86 -20.27 -10.41 13.84
C GLY A 86 -21.69 -9.99 13.48
N LEU A 87 -21.98 -8.69 13.41
CA LEU A 87 -23.26 -8.14 12.98
C LEU A 87 -23.34 -8.13 11.46
N LEU A 88 -24.40 -8.69 10.86
CA LEU A 88 -24.59 -8.77 9.40
C LEU A 88 -23.37 -9.36 8.66
N SER A 89 -22.71 -10.36 9.25
CA SER A 89 -21.40 -10.85 8.81
C SER A 89 -21.32 -11.19 7.31
N ARG A 90 -22.40 -11.72 6.71
CA ARG A 90 -22.43 -12.03 5.26
C ARG A 90 -22.42 -10.79 4.38
N VAL A 91 -23.17 -9.76 4.77
CA VAL A 91 -23.21 -8.49 4.03
C VAL A 91 -21.85 -7.80 4.18
N ALA A 92 -21.30 -7.79 5.40
CA ALA A 92 -19.97 -7.26 5.66
C ALA A 92 -18.88 -8.00 4.87
N SER A 93 -18.89 -9.34 4.85
CA SER A 93 -17.94 -10.13 4.04
C SER A 93 -18.10 -9.89 2.54
N SER A 94 -19.34 -9.74 2.04
CA SER A 94 -19.58 -9.44 0.62
C SER A 94 -19.00 -8.07 0.24
N ALA A 95 -19.27 -7.05 1.05
CA ALA A 95 -18.75 -5.70 0.85
C ALA A 95 -17.22 -5.65 0.99
N ALA A 96 -16.66 -6.40 1.95
CA ALA A 96 -15.22 -6.52 2.14
C ALA A 96 -14.52 -7.15 0.94
N VAL A 97 -15.06 -8.25 0.39
CA VAL A 97 -14.53 -8.89 -0.82
C VAL A 97 -14.59 -7.95 -2.01
N LEU A 98 -15.68 -7.21 -2.18
CA LEU A 98 -15.81 -6.23 -3.25
C LEU A 98 -14.76 -5.12 -3.11
N LEU A 99 -14.57 -4.57 -1.91
CA LEU A 99 -13.59 -3.52 -1.65
C LEU A 99 -12.15 -4.01 -1.90
N LEU A 100 -11.80 -5.20 -1.40
CA LEU A 100 -10.48 -5.82 -1.66
C LEU A 100 -10.29 -6.12 -3.14
N GLY A 101 -11.35 -6.51 -3.86
CA GLY A 101 -11.32 -6.67 -5.32
C GLY A 101 -10.96 -5.38 -6.04
N LEU A 102 -11.53 -4.24 -5.63
CA LEU A 102 -11.16 -2.93 -6.17
C LEU A 102 -9.68 -2.63 -5.89
N TYR A 103 -9.18 -2.88 -4.68
CA TYR A 103 -7.76 -2.67 -4.39
C TYR A 103 -6.83 -3.59 -5.20
N TYR A 104 -7.20 -4.86 -5.32
CA TYR A 104 -6.44 -5.86 -6.06
C TYR A 104 -6.31 -5.50 -7.55
N PHE A 105 -7.40 -5.04 -8.18
CA PHE A 105 -7.38 -4.68 -9.59
C PHE A 105 -6.84 -3.27 -9.87
N ALA A 106 -6.67 -2.43 -8.85
CA ALA A 106 -5.92 -1.19 -9.01
C ALA A 106 -4.43 -1.51 -9.25
N TYR A 107 -3.84 -2.35 -8.40
CA TYR A 107 -2.44 -2.74 -8.49
C TYR A 107 -2.33 -4.28 -8.54
N PRO A 108 -2.59 -4.91 -9.70
CA PRO A 108 -2.51 -6.37 -9.80
C PRO A 108 -1.05 -6.84 -9.60
N PRO A 109 -0.82 -7.96 -8.90
CA PRO A 109 0.51 -8.52 -8.68
C PRO A 109 1.12 -9.17 -9.94
N PHE A 110 0.38 -9.18 -11.06
CA PHE A 110 0.85 -9.59 -12.38
C PHE A 110 0.95 -8.35 -13.27
N GLY A 111 2.15 -7.78 -13.40
CA GLY A 111 2.43 -6.58 -14.22
C GLY A 111 3.56 -5.71 -13.67
N ASP A 112 4.04 -4.75 -14.47
CA ASP A 112 4.98 -3.70 -14.03
C ASP A 112 4.24 -2.69 -13.14
N SER A 113 4.02 -3.06 -11.87
CA SER A 113 3.28 -2.21 -10.93
C SER A 113 4.22 -1.64 -9.87
N LEU A 114 4.45 -0.34 -10.01
CA LEU A 114 5.38 0.52 -9.28
C LEU A 114 5.20 0.52 -7.75
N LEU A 115 3.97 0.32 -7.28
CA LEU A 115 3.63 0.32 -5.86
C LEU A 115 3.62 -1.08 -5.24
N ASN A 116 3.71 -2.14 -6.04
CA ASN A 116 3.66 -3.54 -5.57
C ASN A 116 5.04 -4.11 -5.22
N ALA A 117 6.00 -3.31 -4.75
CA ALA A 117 7.36 -3.79 -4.52
C ALA A 117 7.66 -4.23 -3.07
N GLU A 118 6.74 -4.00 -2.12
CA GLU A 118 7.07 -4.14 -0.68
C GLU A 118 6.50 -5.38 0.01
N GLU A 119 5.41 -5.97 -0.48
CA GLU A 119 4.76 -7.11 0.20
C GLU A 119 4.95 -8.43 -0.55
N GLY A 120 6.19 -8.90 -0.68
CA GLY A 120 6.53 -10.30 -1.05
C GLY A 120 5.50 -11.03 -1.92
N HIS A 121 5.25 -10.53 -3.14
CA HIS A 121 4.19 -11.08 -3.98
C HIS A 121 4.71 -12.28 -4.78
N LEU A 122 3.95 -13.37 -4.75
CA LEU A 122 4.08 -14.41 -5.77
C LEU A 122 3.17 -14.00 -6.92
N TYR A 123 3.54 -14.34 -8.16
CA TYR A 123 2.73 -14.06 -9.34
C TYR A 123 1.25 -14.41 -9.07
N ILE A 124 0.35 -13.42 -9.17
CA ILE A 124 -1.11 -13.49 -8.86
C ILE A 124 -1.49 -13.43 -7.36
N VAL A 125 -0.68 -13.95 -6.44
CA VAL A 125 -1.04 -14.10 -5.03
C VAL A 125 -0.36 -13.05 -4.14
N ASN A 126 -1.16 -12.15 -3.56
CA ASN A 126 -0.72 -11.17 -2.55
C ASN A 126 -1.61 -11.24 -1.28
N MET A 127 -1.31 -10.40 -0.27
CA MET A 127 -2.06 -10.39 0.99
C MET A 127 -3.54 -10.05 0.78
N ILE A 128 -3.84 -9.08 -0.10
CA ILE A 128 -5.21 -8.70 -0.47
C ILE A 128 -5.98 -9.89 -1.05
N PHE A 129 -5.37 -10.68 -1.93
CA PHE A 129 -5.97 -11.88 -2.51
C PHE A 129 -6.28 -12.93 -1.44
N VAL A 130 -5.33 -13.21 -0.54
CA VAL A 130 -5.50 -14.20 0.53
C VAL A 130 -6.63 -13.78 1.49
N GLU A 131 -6.69 -12.50 1.84
CA GLU A 131 -7.74 -11.97 2.71
C GLU A 131 -9.12 -12.00 2.04
N ALA A 132 -9.20 -11.64 0.76
CA ALA A 132 -10.42 -11.76 -0.04
C ALA A 132 -10.89 -13.22 -0.17
N ALA A 133 -9.96 -14.16 -0.39
CA ALA A 133 -10.26 -15.59 -0.45
C ALA A 133 -10.76 -16.13 0.91
N ALA A 134 -10.17 -15.68 2.02
CA ALA A 134 -10.64 -16.03 3.36
C ALA A 134 -12.06 -15.51 3.63
N LEU A 135 -12.38 -14.28 3.22
CA LEU A 135 -13.72 -13.71 3.34
C LEU A 135 -14.74 -14.40 2.43
N LEU A 136 -14.36 -14.77 1.21
CA LEU A 136 -15.17 -15.59 0.32
C LEU A 136 -15.51 -16.94 0.96
N LEU A 137 -14.53 -17.60 1.58
CA LEU A 137 -14.77 -18.84 2.31
C LEU A 137 -15.76 -18.61 3.47
N LEU A 138 -15.60 -17.54 4.26
CA LEU A 138 -16.54 -17.18 5.33
C LEU A 138 -17.97 -16.90 4.83
N LEU A 139 -18.12 -16.42 3.58
CA LEU A 139 -19.42 -16.13 2.98
C LEU A 139 -20.18 -17.42 2.63
N PHE A 140 -19.48 -18.43 2.12
CA PHE A 140 -20.09 -19.71 1.71
C PHE A 140 -20.23 -20.73 2.85
N LEU A 141 -19.54 -20.53 3.98
CA LEU A 141 -19.72 -21.39 5.14
C LEU A 141 -21.14 -21.29 5.71
N LYS A 142 -21.69 -22.46 6.08
CA LYS A 142 -23.02 -22.57 6.70
C LYS A 142 -23.01 -22.08 8.15
N GLU A 143 -21.90 -22.32 8.85
CA GLU A 143 -21.66 -21.88 10.23
C GLU A 143 -21.19 -20.42 10.28
N ARG A 144 -21.73 -19.62 11.21
CA ARG A 144 -21.46 -18.17 11.31
C ARG A 144 -20.53 -17.77 12.45
N GLY A 145 -20.09 -18.75 13.25
CA GLY A 145 -19.34 -18.52 14.48
C GLY A 145 -20.17 -17.81 15.56
N TYR A 146 -19.50 -17.30 16.58
CA TYR A 146 -20.07 -16.50 17.65
C TYR A 146 -20.17 -15.02 17.23
N GLY A 147 -21.14 -14.27 17.75
CA GLY A 147 -21.28 -12.85 17.45
C GLY A 147 -22.61 -12.26 17.90
N ILE A 148 -22.72 -10.93 17.83
CA ILE A 148 -23.90 -10.19 18.29
C ILE A 148 -25.16 -10.60 17.49
N ASP A 149 -25.01 -10.95 16.22
CA ASP A 149 -26.10 -11.45 15.36
C ASP A 149 -26.76 -12.74 15.90
N ALA A 150 -26.00 -13.61 16.58
CA ALA A 150 -26.56 -14.79 17.23
C ALA A 150 -27.41 -14.43 18.46
N LEU A 151 -27.02 -13.39 19.22
CA LEU A 151 -27.79 -12.88 20.35
C LEU A 151 -29.09 -12.19 19.89
N ILE A 152 -29.01 -11.36 18.85
CA ILE A 152 -30.17 -10.65 18.28
C ILE A 152 -31.19 -11.66 17.74
N ARG A 153 -30.76 -12.64 16.93
CA ARG A 153 -31.68 -13.70 16.44
C ARG A 153 -32.32 -14.50 17.55
N ARG A 154 -31.60 -14.76 18.65
CA ARG A 154 -32.15 -15.46 19.81
C ARG A 154 -33.14 -14.61 20.57
N ALA A 155 -32.88 -13.31 20.73
CA ALA A 155 -33.81 -12.38 21.36
C ALA A 155 -35.10 -12.22 20.55
N LEU A 156 -34.99 -12.09 19.22
CA LEU A 156 -36.14 -12.03 18.30
C LEU A 156 -36.95 -13.34 18.31
N ARG A 157 -36.29 -14.50 18.21
CA ARG A 157 -36.97 -15.81 18.33
C ARG A 157 -37.59 -16.03 19.70
N LYS A 158 -36.97 -15.55 20.79
CA LYS A 158 -37.55 -15.63 22.13
C LYS A 158 -38.80 -14.76 22.24
N ARG A 159 -38.83 -13.61 21.55
CA ARG A 159 -39.99 -12.71 21.46
C ARG A 159 -41.16 -13.34 20.68
N GLU A 160 -40.87 -14.06 19.59
CA GLU A 160 -41.86 -14.85 18.85
C GLU A 160 -42.33 -16.09 19.62
N LYS A 161 -41.43 -16.78 20.35
CA LYS A 161 -41.76 -17.99 21.12
C LYS A 161 -42.46 -17.68 22.45
N SER A 162 -42.26 -16.48 23.02
CA SER A 162 -43.00 -15.99 24.20
C SER A 162 -44.50 -15.78 23.94
N GLN A 163 -44.97 -15.84 22.69
CA GLN A 163 -46.40 -15.89 22.37
C GLN A 163 -46.98 -17.31 22.34
N ARG A 164 -46.18 -18.39 22.45
CA ARG A 164 -46.70 -19.75 22.19
C ARG A 164 -46.46 -20.82 23.25
N GLU A 165 -45.60 -20.66 24.25
CA GLU A 165 -45.56 -21.63 25.37
C GLU A 165 -44.74 -21.12 26.57
N GLU A 166 -45.36 -21.19 27.75
CA GLU A 166 -44.73 -21.01 29.05
C GLU A 166 -44.08 -22.34 29.50
N ARG A 167 -42.88 -22.24 30.10
CA ARG A 167 -42.11 -23.27 30.85
C ARG A 167 -41.09 -24.10 30.05
N GLU A 168 -39.80 -23.78 30.27
CA GLU A 168 -38.90 -24.58 31.11
C GLU A 168 -37.55 -23.85 31.23
N ILE A 169 -37.09 -23.66 32.46
CA ILE A 169 -35.86 -22.93 32.78
C ILE A 169 -34.72 -23.95 32.95
N THR A 170 -33.93 -24.15 31.88
CA THR A 170 -32.63 -24.80 31.96
C THR A 170 -31.52 -23.74 32.07
N HIS A 171 -31.26 -23.29 33.30
CA HIS A 171 -30.17 -22.36 33.62
C HIS A 171 -28.86 -23.13 33.84
N SER A 172 -28.11 -23.42 32.77
CA SER A 172 -26.71 -23.85 32.88
C SER A 172 -25.86 -23.43 31.67
N GLY A 173 -26.40 -23.48 30.44
CA GLY A 173 -25.68 -23.07 29.23
C GLY A 173 -25.70 -21.56 28.89
N SER A 174 -26.65 -20.79 29.44
CA SER A 174 -26.98 -19.45 28.94
C SER A 174 -25.90 -18.38 29.21
N ARG A 175 -25.28 -18.37 30.40
CA ARG A 175 -24.23 -17.39 30.72
C ARG A 175 -22.96 -17.63 29.90
N ARG A 176 -22.54 -18.89 29.76
CA ARG A 176 -21.36 -19.29 28.99
C ARG A 176 -21.51 -18.96 27.51
N GLU A 177 -22.69 -19.18 26.95
CA GLU A 177 -22.99 -18.86 25.55
C GLU A 177 -23.08 -17.34 25.30
N MET A 178 -23.63 -16.59 26.27
CA MET A 178 -23.62 -15.13 26.26
C MET A 178 -22.20 -14.56 26.27
N LEU A 179 -21.32 -15.08 27.15
CA LEU A 179 -19.91 -14.69 27.21
C LEU A 179 -19.19 -14.98 25.88
N LYS A 180 -19.45 -16.14 25.25
CA LYS A 180 -18.86 -16.47 23.94
C LYS A 180 -19.32 -15.51 22.83
N ASN A 181 -20.58 -15.08 22.83
CA ASN A 181 -21.10 -14.14 21.82
C ASN A 181 -20.66 -12.69 22.06
N LEU A 182 -20.27 -12.34 23.28
CA LEU A 182 -19.72 -11.03 23.66
C LEU A 182 -18.20 -10.97 23.61
N ALA A 183 -17.52 -12.05 23.21
CA ALA A 183 -16.06 -12.12 23.15
C ALA A 183 -15.41 -11.03 22.28
N SER A 184 -16.18 -10.46 21.34
CA SER A 184 -15.76 -9.31 20.53
C SER A 184 -15.55 -8.02 21.32
N VAL A 185 -16.24 -7.82 22.45
CA VAL A 185 -16.17 -6.57 23.24
C VAL A 185 -14.84 -6.43 24.00
N PRO A 186 -14.40 -7.43 24.79
CA PRO A 186 -13.08 -7.37 25.43
C PRO A 186 -11.94 -7.33 24.39
N PHE A 187 -12.09 -8.06 23.29
CA PHE A 187 -11.11 -8.06 22.19
C PHE A 187 -10.93 -6.67 21.59
N LEU A 188 -12.03 -5.98 21.25
CA LEU A 188 -11.99 -4.59 20.76
C LEU A 188 -11.36 -3.63 21.76
N GLY A 189 -11.69 -3.78 23.05
CA GLY A 189 -11.11 -2.94 24.11
C GLY A 189 -9.59 -3.11 24.24
N LEU A 190 -9.12 -4.36 24.26
CA LEU A 190 -7.69 -4.67 24.37
C LEU A 190 -6.90 -4.24 23.13
N MET A 191 -7.41 -4.57 21.93
CA MET A 191 -6.75 -4.21 20.67
C MET A 191 -6.76 -2.70 20.44
N GLY A 192 -7.86 -2.02 20.78
CA GLY A 192 -7.96 -0.56 20.74
C GLY A 192 -6.96 0.11 21.68
N TRP A 193 -6.84 -0.37 22.92
CA TRP A 193 -5.85 0.14 23.86
C TRP A 193 -4.41 -0.09 23.37
N GLY A 194 -4.11 -1.28 22.84
CA GLY A 194 -2.82 -1.60 22.24
C GLY A 194 -2.48 -0.67 21.06
N ALA A 195 -3.41 -0.50 20.13
CA ALA A 195 -3.24 0.38 18.97
C ALA A 195 -2.98 1.84 19.38
N ILE A 196 -3.73 2.38 20.35
CA ILE A 196 -3.52 3.74 20.84
C ILE A 196 -2.13 3.90 21.48
N ASN A 197 -1.71 2.92 22.29
CA ASN A 197 -0.41 2.96 22.95
C ASN A 197 0.75 2.87 21.96
N THR A 198 0.63 2.03 20.93
CA THR A 198 1.62 1.91 19.85
C THR A 198 1.66 3.17 18.99
N ASN A 199 0.51 3.71 18.57
CA ASN A 199 0.44 4.96 17.79
C ASN A 199 1.05 6.14 18.55
N ARG A 200 0.86 6.23 19.87
CA ARG A 200 1.50 7.26 20.71
C ARG A 200 3.03 7.13 20.73
N LYS A 201 3.56 5.91 20.61
CA LYS A 201 4.99 5.63 20.74
C LYS A 201 5.74 5.67 19.40
N TYR A 202 5.08 5.30 18.30
CA TYR A 202 5.73 5.11 16.99
C TYR A 202 5.09 5.90 15.83
N GLY A 203 3.96 6.61 16.05
CA GLY A 203 3.20 7.26 14.97
C GLY A 203 2.36 6.28 14.15
N ILE A 204 1.55 6.80 13.22
CA ILE A 204 0.72 5.99 12.31
C ILE A 204 1.62 5.52 11.17
N ASP A 205 1.79 4.20 11.03
CA ASP A 205 2.57 3.61 9.94
C ASP A 205 1.80 3.75 8.62
N ALA A 206 2.36 4.50 7.67
CA ALA A 206 1.76 4.75 6.36
C ALA A 206 1.91 3.56 5.38
N LEU A 207 2.68 2.54 5.77
CA LEU A 207 3.04 1.41 4.91
C LEU A 207 2.28 0.12 5.23
N SER A 208 1.53 0.04 6.32
CA SER A 208 0.89 -1.20 6.77
C SER A 208 -0.46 -1.52 6.11
N GLY A 209 -0.92 -0.68 5.18
CA GLY A 209 -2.28 -0.72 4.66
C GLY A 209 -2.38 -1.09 3.18
N ALA A 210 -3.50 -1.71 2.80
CA ALA A 210 -3.83 -2.06 1.41
C ALA A 210 -3.83 -0.86 0.44
N THR A 211 -3.83 0.37 0.98
CA THR A 211 -3.67 1.62 0.23
C THR A 211 -2.30 2.21 0.54
N ILE A 212 -1.31 1.91 -0.30
CA ILE A 212 0.04 2.50 -0.18
C ILE A 212 -0.06 4.00 -0.45
N GLN A 213 0.19 4.80 0.60
CA GLN A 213 0.27 6.25 0.49
C GLN A 213 1.74 6.64 0.25
N ILE A 214 2.02 7.18 -0.93
CA ILE A 214 3.28 7.89 -1.15
C ILE A 214 3.17 9.20 -0.39
N GLY A 215 4.06 9.40 0.59
CA GLY A 215 4.07 10.57 1.46
C GLY A 215 4.13 11.86 0.64
N ARG A 216 3.00 12.58 0.57
CA ARG A 216 2.92 13.86 -0.12
C ARG A 216 3.11 15.00 0.85
N THR A 217 4.15 15.78 0.63
CA THR A 217 4.04 17.23 0.79
C THR A 217 3.09 17.71 -0.32
N SER A 218 2.03 18.43 0.04
CA SER A 218 1.07 18.94 -0.95
C SER A 218 1.79 19.89 -1.93
N PRO A 219 1.47 19.87 -3.24
CA PRO A 219 2.05 20.82 -4.20
C PRO A 219 1.85 22.30 -3.80
N GLY A 220 0.86 22.59 -2.95
CA GLY A 220 0.58 23.94 -2.43
C GLY A 220 1.55 24.44 -1.34
N GLU A 221 2.40 23.59 -0.77
CA GLU A 221 3.44 24.01 0.19
C GLU A 221 4.76 24.41 -0.48
N LEU A 222 4.92 24.10 -1.77
CA LEU A 222 6.11 24.45 -2.54
C LEU A 222 6.11 25.96 -2.83
N LYS A 223 7.05 26.69 -2.22
CA LYS A 223 7.20 28.13 -2.41
C LYS A 223 8.12 28.43 -3.60
N GLY A 224 7.56 29.11 -4.60
CA GLY A 224 8.31 29.61 -5.75
C GLY A 224 8.48 28.58 -6.87
N VAL A 225 9.10 29.01 -7.97
CA VAL A 225 9.39 28.18 -9.13
C VAL A 225 10.91 28.04 -9.27
N LEU A 226 11.41 26.81 -9.45
CA LEU A 226 12.82 26.59 -9.71
C LEU A 226 13.23 27.29 -11.01
N THR A 227 14.17 28.24 -10.89
CA THR A 227 14.78 28.90 -12.05
C THR A 227 15.45 27.86 -12.95
N ARG A 228 15.46 28.11 -14.25
CA ARG A 228 16.07 27.22 -15.25
C ARG A 228 17.18 27.93 -16.01
N GLY A 229 18.18 27.16 -16.43
CA GLY A 229 19.24 27.58 -17.34
C GLY A 229 19.20 26.73 -18.61
N LYS A 230 20.00 27.12 -19.61
CA LYS A 230 20.11 26.40 -20.88
C LYS A 230 21.51 25.83 -21.07
N ILE A 231 21.61 24.55 -21.40
CA ILE A 231 22.84 23.90 -21.86
C ILE A 231 22.56 23.33 -23.25
N GLY A 232 23.19 23.90 -24.28
CA GLY A 232 22.88 23.57 -25.68
C GLY A 232 21.39 23.79 -25.98
N ASN A 233 20.69 22.72 -26.35
CA ASN A 233 19.24 22.73 -26.62
C ASN A 233 18.38 22.32 -25.41
N HIS A 234 18.99 22.02 -24.26
CA HIS A 234 18.29 21.54 -23.08
C HIS A 234 18.04 22.66 -22.09
N GLU A 235 16.78 22.84 -21.68
CA GLU A 235 16.42 23.65 -20.52
C GLU A 235 16.50 22.79 -19.25
N ILE A 236 17.33 23.20 -18.28
CA ILE A 236 17.69 22.44 -17.08
C ILE A 236 17.38 23.27 -15.84
N SER A 237 16.73 22.68 -14.84
CA SER A 237 16.47 23.29 -13.53
C SER A 237 17.77 23.64 -12.81
N ARG A 238 17.76 24.72 -12.02
CA ARG A 238 18.93 25.16 -11.24
C ARG A 238 19.43 24.09 -10.27
N LEU A 239 18.56 23.20 -9.82
CA LEU A 239 18.90 22.00 -9.06
C LEU A 239 18.83 20.78 -9.99
N ILE A 240 19.85 19.92 -9.93
CA ILE A 240 19.94 18.66 -10.68
C ILE A 240 20.04 17.52 -9.66
N LEU A 241 19.25 16.47 -9.84
CA LEU A 241 19.31 15.30 -8.97
C LEU A 241 20.59 14.49 -9.21
N GLY A 242 21.12 13.88 -8.16
CA GLY A 242 22.24 12.92 -8.24
C GLY A 242 21.74 11.47 -8.30
N GLY A 243 22.44 10.62 -9.04
CA GLY A 243 22.11 9.21 -9.26
C GLY A 243 22.61 8.26 -8.18
N ASN A 244 23.26 8.76 -7.12
CA ASN A 244 23.81 7.90 -6.06
C ASN A 244 22.72 7.09 -5.36
N LEU A 245 21.52 7.67 -5.21
CA LEU A 245 20.33 7.00 -4.69
C LEU A 245 19.95 5.75 -5.51
N ILE A 246 20.36 5.67 -6.78
CA ILE A 246 20.11 4.54 -7.65
C ILE A 246 21.24 3.51 -7.57
N GLY A 247 22.50 3.97 -7.65
CA GLY A 247 23.66 3.09 -7.72
C GLY A 247 24.22 2.61 -6.38
N GLY A 248 23.70 3.10 -5.26
CA GLY A 248 24.18 2.71 -3.93
C GLY A 248 25.55 3.30 -3.55
N TRP A 249 26.04 4.29 -4.30
CA TRP A 249 27.34 4.93 -4.06
C TRP A 249 27.26 5.87 -2.87
N ALA A 250 27.45 5.30 -1.68
CA ALA A 250 27.66 6.06 -0.45
C ALA A 250 29.16 6.17 -0.19
N HIS A 251 29.70 7.40 -0.26
CA HIS A 251 31.10 7.66 0.12
C HIS A 251 31.26 7.61 1.64
N SER A 252 31.27 6.41 2.19
CA SER A 252 31.53 6.15 3.60
C SER A 252 32.99 5.75 3.78
N ARG A 253 33.76 6.60 4.47
CA ARG A 253 35.20 6.38 4.68
C ARG A 253 35.51 5.01 5.28
N ASP A 254 35.01 4.76 6.50
CA ASP A 254 35.36 3.57 7.30
C ASP A 254 34.16 2.62 7.51
N LEU A 255 32.95 3.01 7.09
CA LEU A 255 31.72 2.28 7.40
C LEU A 255 31.28 1.40 6.23
N ILE A 256 31.83 0.19 6.16
CA ILE A 256 31.61 -0.77 5.06
C ILE A 256 30.15 -1.18 4.84
N TYR A 257 29.27 -0.97 5.82
CA TYR A 257 27.86 -1.32 5.74
C TYR A 257 26.98 -0.23 5.12
N VAL A 258 27.50 0.98 4.93
CA VAL A 258 26.67 2.14 4.57
C VAL A 258 26.07 1.97 3.19
N SER A 259 26.82 1.49 2.19
CA SER A 259 26.25 1.22 0.86
C SER A 259 25.12 0.19 0.92
N SER A 260 25.26 -0.87 1.74
CA SER A 260 24.22 -1.89 1.92
C SER A 260 22.97 -1.31 2.59
N LEU A 261 23.13 -0.51 3.65
CA LEU A 261 22.02 0.19 4.32
C LEU A 261 21.36 1.21 3.39
N PHE A 262 22.17 1.93 2.62
CA PHE A 262 21.71 2.92 1.66
C PHE A 262 20.91 2.26 0.53
N MET A 263 21.33 1.10 0.02
CA MET A 263 20.57 0.31 -0.95
C MET A 263 19.32 -0.33 -0.32
N ALA A 264 19.37 -0.76 0.94
CA ALA A 264 18.20 -1.30 1.64
C ALA A 264 17.11 -0.25 1.83
N TYR A 265 17.48 1.03 2.00
CA TYR A 265 16.54 2.14 2.07
C TYR A 265 16.06 2.59 0.67
N ASN A 266 16.97 2.74 -0.28
CA ASN A 266 16.66 3.19 -1.63
C ASN A 266 16.20 2.03 -2.52
N THR A 267 15.08 1.42 -2.15
CA THR A 267 14.38 0.46 -3.00
C THR A 267 13.94 1.12 -4.31
N GLU A 268 13.66 0.34 -5.36
CA GLU A 268 13.18 0.88 -6.64
C GLU A 268 11.96 1.81 -6.45
N ARG A 269 11.03 1.43 -5.57
CA ARG A 269 9.88 2.28 -5.20
C ARG A 269 10.34 3.60 -4.57
N LYS A 270 11.28 3.55 -3.62
CA LYS A 270 11.75 4.77 -2.94
C LYS A 270 12.49 5.71 -3.88
N ILE A 271 13.25 5.14 -4.82
CA ILE A 271 13.88 5.86 -5.91
C ILE A 271 12.82 6.57 -6.75
N TYR A 272 11.78 5.85 -7.20
CA TYR A 272 10.72 6.42 -8.03
C TYR A 272 9.90 7.48 -7.29
N GLU A 273 9.57 7.25 -6.03
CA GLU A 273 8.94 8.25 -5.15
C GLU A 273 9.77 9.52 -5.11
N THR A 274 11.09 9.40 -4.88
CA THR A 274 12.00 10.54 -4.83
C THR A 274 12.03 11.30 -6.17
N LEU A 275 12.05 10.58 -7.29
CA LEU A 275 12.02 11.16 -8.64
C LEU A 275 10.71 11.91 -8.89
N ILE A 276 9.56 11.31 -8.59
CA ILE A 276 8.22 11.91 -8.76
C ILE A 276 8.09 13.17 -7.89
N LEU A 277 8.50 13.10 -6.62
CA LEU A 277 8.49 14.26 -5.72
C LEU A 277 9.38 15.38 -6.23
N SER A 278 10.54 15.04 -6.77
CA SER A 278 11.49 16.00 -7.34
C SER A 278 10.94 16.68 -8.60
N GLU A 279 10.31 15.92 -9.50
CA GLU A 279 9.66 16.47 -10.69
C GLU A 279 8.48 17.39 -10.31
N ASN A 280 7.66 16.98 -9.33
CA ASN A 280 6.59 17.83 -8.79
C ASN A 280 7.14 19.11 -8.14
N ALA A 281 8.34 19.06 -7.56
CA ALA A 281 9.05 20.23 -7.05
C ALA A 281 9.70 21.10 -8.14
N GLY A 282 9.61 20.70 -9.42
CA GLY A 282 10.11 21.43 -10.57
C GLY A 282 11.55 21.08 -10.99
N ILE A 283 12.16 20.05 -10.38
CA ILE A 283 13.44 19.51 -10.81
C ILE A 283 13.22 18.70 -12.07
N ASN A 284 13.90 19.04 -13.16
CA ASN A 284 13.63 18.43 -14.47
C ASN A 284 14.80 17.61 -15.02
N THR A 285 15.89 17.46 -14.27
CA THR A 285 17.12 16.80 -14.72
C THR A 285 17.76 15.99 -13.60
N ILE A 286 18.26 14.81 -13.94
CA ILE A 286 19.06 13.94 -13.07
C ILE A 286 20.39 13.60 -13.75
N ASN A 287 21.45 13.48 -12.94
CA ASN A 287 22.77 13.04 -13.37
C ASN A 287 23.09 11.67 -12.75
N ILE A 288 23.40 10.67 -13.59
CA ILE A 288 23.52 9.27 -13.20
C ILE A 288 24.80 8.61 -13.73
N GLY A 289 25.21 7.51 -13.08
CA GLY A 289 26.23 6.60 -13.60
C GLY A 289 25.67 5.64 -14.65
N PHE A 290 26.49 5.26 -15.65
CA PHE A 290 26.09 4.34 -16.73
C PHE A 290 25.26 3.11 -16.30
N PRO A 291 25.62 2.37 -15.23
CA PRO A 291 24.90 1.14 -14.83
C PRO A 291 23.42 1.36 -14.48
N THR A 292 23.03 2.61 -14.18
CA THR A 292 21.69 2.94 -13.70
C THR A 292 20.73 3.41 -14.80
N ASN A 293 21.19 3.46 -16.06
CA ASN A 293 20.37 3.85 -17.21
C ASN A 293 19.13 2.96 -17.40
N ALA A 294 19.26 1.65 -17.20
CA ALA A 294 18.14 0.72 -17.34
C ALA A 294 16.98 1.05 -16.39
N LEU A 295 17.29 1.45 -15.15
CA LEU A 295 16.27 1.87 -14.18
C LEU A 295 15.59 3.17 -14.60
N MET A 296 16.33 4.14 -15.14
CA MET A 296 15.74 5.39 -15.64
C MET A 296 14.88 5.19 -16.89
N ALA A 297 15.30 4.29 -17.80
CA ALA A 297 14.49 3.89 -18.95
C ALA A 297 13.17 3.24 -18.50
N LYS A 298 13.24 2.34 -17.51
CA LYS A 298 12.06 1.74 -16.87
C LYS A 298 11.18 2.79 -16.20
N TYR A 299 11.78 3.74 -15.46
CA TYR A 299 11.07 4.82 -14.79
C TYR A 299 10.24 5.65 -15.76
N ARG A 300 10.85 6.13 -16.85
CA ARG A 300 10.16 6.90 -17.88
C ARG A 300 9.04 6.12 -18.55
N ARG A 301 9.27 4.85 -18.87
CA ARG A 301 8.25 3.97 -19.47
C ARG A 301 7.04 3.80 -18.55
N ASN A 302 7.28 3.61 -17.25
CA ASN A 302 6.23 3.27 -16.30
C ASN A 302 5.45 4.49 -15.81
N THR A 303 6.05 5.69 -15.84
CA THR A 303 5.44 6.92 -15.30
C THR A 303 5.06 7.94 -16.36
N GLY A 304 5.57 7.81 -17.58
CA GLY A 304 5.51 8.87 -18.60
C GLY A 304 6.37 10.09 -18.27
N SER A 305 7.31 9.97 -17.31
CA SER A 305 8.22 11.04 -16.91
C SER A 305 9.01 11.62 -18.09
N ARG A 306 9.25 12.94 -18.02
CA ARG A 306 10.07 13.69 -18.98
C ARG A 306 11.34 14.25 -18.34
N ILE A 307 11.72 13.76 -17.16
CA ILE A 307 12.98 14.13 -16.51
C ILE A 307 14.14 13.84 -17.45
N LYS A 308 15.06 14.79 -17.62
CA LYS A 308 16.25 14.65 -18.46
C LYS A 308 17.31 13.83 -17.75
N VAL A 309 17.97 12.95 -18.48
CA VAL A 309 19.00 12.05 -17.96
C VAL A 309 20.35 12.47 -18.55
N ILE A 310 21.25 12.91 -17.66
CA ILE A 310 22.67 13.04 -17.94
C ILE A 310 23.32 11.72 -17.54
N SER A 311 23.88 10.98 -18.50
CA SER A 311 24.56 9.70 -18.24
C SER A 311 26.07 9.88 -18.27
N HIS A 312 26.73 9.52 -17.17
CA HIS A 312 28.19 9.37 -17.12
C HIS A 312 28.60 8.13 -17.87
N VAL A 313 29.39 8.30 -18.92
CA VAL A 313 29.89 7.20 -19.77
C VAL A 313 31.41 7.14 -19.75
N ALA A 314 31.94 5.94 -19.87
CA ALA A 314 33.38 5.64 -19.90
C ALA A 314 33.71 4.72 -21.09
N PRO A 315 34.92 4.82 -21.65
CA PRO A 315 35.41 3.86 -22.64
C PRO A 315 35.63 2.49 -22.00
N ASN A 316 35.46 1.43 -22.79
CA ASN A 316 35.85 0.08 -22.39
C ASN A 316 37.31 -0.16 -22.80
N MET A 317 38.22 -0.05 -21.83
CA MET A 317 39.66 -0.22 -22.07
C MET A 317 40.07 -1.70 -22.21
N GLU A 318 39.25 -2.65 -21.77
CA GLU A 318 39.55 -4.08 -21.92
C GLU A 318 39.38 -4.52 -23.38
N THR A 319 38.40 -3.96 -24.08
CA THR A 319 38.11 -4.25 -25.50
C THR A 319 38.67 -3.18 -26.44
N GLY A 320 39.04 -2.01 -25.93
CA GLY A 320 39.43 -0.84 -26.71
C GLY A 320 38.25 -0.11 -27.35
N ASP A 321 37.01 -0.40 -26.95
CA ASP A 321 35.80 0.23 -27.49
C ASP A 321 35.42 1.49 -26.69
N TYR A 322 35.64 2.65 -27.30
CA TYR A 322 35.33 3.96 -26.71
C TYR A 322 33.84 4.32 -26.78
N PHE A 323 33.06 3.64 -27.63
CA PHE A 323 31.67 3.98 -27.92
C PHE A 323 30.66 3.05 -27.24
N GLU A 324 31.11 1.94 -26.64
CA GLU A 324 30.21 0.94 -26.06
C GLU A 324 29.18 1.55 -25.10
N GLN A 325 29.63 2.31 -24.09
CA GLN A 325 28.72 2.94 -23.13
C GLN A 325 27.96 4.12 -23.74
N ILE A 326 28.56 4.83 -24.70
CA ILE A 326 27.91 5.94 -25.43
C ILE A 326 26.68 5.41 -26.16
N ASN A 327 26.85 4.38 -26.99
CA ASN A 327 25.79 3.78 -27.78
C ASN A 327 24.71 3.18 -26.88
N LYS A 328 25.09 2.40 -25.86
CA LYS A 328 24.14 1.82 -24.91
C LYS A 328 23.36 2.88 -24.13
N ALA A 329 23.99 3.98 -23.73
CA ALA A 329 23.29 5.07 -23.03
C ALA A 329 22.27 5.77 -23.95
N ILE A 330 22.58 5.93 -25.24
CA ILE A 330 21.65 6.43 -26.26
C ILE A 330 20.47 5.47 -26.41
N ASP A 331 20.73 4.16 -26.46
CA ASP A 331 19.69 3.13 -26.57
C ASP A 331 18.74 3.12 -25.36
N PHE A 332 19.26 3.42 -24.16
CA PHE A 332 18.44 3.62 -22.96
C PHE A 332 17.72 4.98 -22.93
N GLY A 333 18.01 5.88 -23.87
CA GLY A 333 17.37 7.17 -24.03
C GLY A 333 17.96 8.29 -23.19
N ALA A 334 19.25 8.26 -22.84
CA ALA A 334 19.91 9.38 -22.18
C ALA A 334 19.83 10.66 -23.05
N ASP A 335 19.54 11.82 -22.45
CA ASP A 335 19.44 13.09 -23.18
C ASP A 335 20.81 13.74 -23.41
N ILE A 336 21.69 13.59 -22.42
CA ILE A 336 23.01 14.22 -22.39
C ILE A 336 24.01 13.15 -21.97
N LEU A 337 25.11 13.03 -22.71
CA LEU A 337 26.20 12.14 -22.37
C LEU A 337 27.34 12.96 -21.77
N GLN A 338 27.78 12.57 -20.58
CA GLN A 338 28.92 13.17 -19.90
C GLN A 338 30.06 12.16 -19.86
N ILE A 339 31.16 12.44 -20.56
CA ILE A 339 32.37 11.62 -20.49
C ILE A 339 33.04 11.86 -19.14
N GLN A 340 33.37 10.80 -18.39
CA GLN A 340 34.00 10.99 -17.08
C GLN A 340 35.37 11.64 -17.23
N GLY A 341 35.65 12.65 -16.40
CA GLY A 341 36.82 13.52 -16.54
C GLY A 341 38.16 12.78 -16.44
N ASN A 342 38.25 11.73 -15.62
CA ASN A 342 39.45 10.92 -15.49
C ASN A 342 39.87 10.22 -16.79
N TRP A 343 38.95 10.04 -17.75
CA TRP A 343 39.27 9.52 -19.09
C TRP A 343 39.64 10.64 -20.07
N CYS A 344 39.12 11.85 -19.87
CA CYS A 344 39.50 13.01 -20.67
C CYS A 344 40.96 13.41 -20.42
N ASP A 345 41.47 13.22 -19.19
CA ASP A 345 42.87 13.46 -18.83
C ASP A 345 43.86 12.58 -19.60
N TRP A 346 43.39 11.49 -20.24
CA TRP A 346 44.24 10.57 -21.03
C TRP A 346 44.21 10.90 -22.53
N LEU A 347 43.34 11.83 -22.95
CA LEU A 347 43.17 12.26 -24.33
C LEU A 347 43.81 13.62 -24.62
N VAL A 348 44.31 14.31 -23.58
CA VAL A 348 45.08 15.55 -23.64
C VAL A 348 46.52 15.24 -23.27
#